data_AF-D9PFK0-F1
#
_entry.id   AF-D9PFK0-F1
#
_cell.length_a   1.000
_cell.length_b   1.000
_cell.length_c   1.000
_cell.angle_alpha   90.00
_cell.angle_beta   90.00
_cell.angle_gamma   90.00
#
_symmetry.space_group_name_H-M   'P 1'
#
loop_
_entity.id
_entity.type
_entity.pdbx_description
1 polymer ?
#
loop_
_entity_poly.entity_id
_entity_poly.type
_entity_poly.pdbx_seq_one_letter_code
_entity_poly.pdbx_strand_id
1 'polypeptide(L)'
;SYAGVAKSLDKSGHRVLHTSVSQPYFPLIAHQSFDAAQIAAMQSALRALPETEPGRAVIKSVGIQGFDATTEKRLRNLLPWLGL
;
A
#
# COMPACT_ATOMS: atom_id res chain seq x y z
N SER A 1 -9.64 3.97 2.96
CA SER A 1 -10.30 2.65 3.03
C SER A 1 -11.71 2.75 2.45
N TYR A 2 -11.98 2.10 1.32
CA TYR A 2 -13.31 2.08 0.67
C TYR A 2 -14.40 1.36 1.50
N ALA A 3 -13.99 0.60 2.52
CA ALA A 3 -14.90 -0.09 3.44
C ALA A 3 -15.81 0.89 4.22
N GLY A 4 -15.38 2.13 4.43
CA GLY A 4 -16.20 3.16 5.08
C GLY A 4 -17.35 3.66 4.20
N VAL A 5 -17.10 3.80 2.89
CA VAL A 5 -18.11 4.24 1.92
C VAL A 5 -19.17 3.16 1.73
N ALA A 6 -18.77 1.90 1.61
CA ALA A 6 -19.71 0.76 1.53
C ALA A 6 -20.65 0.72 2.75
N LYS A 7 -20.09 0.82 3.97
CA LYS A 7 -20.90 0.89 5.21
C LYS A 7 -21.81 2.11 5.27
N SER A 8 -21.42 3.23 4.65
CA SER A 8 -22.25 4.42 4.60
C SER A 8 -23.42 4.27 3.61
N LEU A 9 -23.20 3.55 2.50
CA LEU A 9 -24.24 3.32 1.49
C LEU A 9 -25.36 2.43 2.02
N ASP A 10 -25.02 1.38 2.78
CA ASP A 10 -26.02 0.53 3.43
C ASP A 10 -26.94 1.33 4.36
N LYS A 11 -26.38 2.31 5.08
CA LYS A 11 -27.13 3.18 6.00
C LYS A 11 -28.05 4.17 5.30
N SER A 12 -27.74 4.56 4.06
CA SER A 12 -28.57 5.47 3.26
C SER A 12 -29.56 4.76 2.33
N GLY A 13 -29.70 3.44 2.47
CA GLY A 13 -30.61 2.64 1.63
C GLY A 13 -30.09 2.39 0.21
N HIS A 14 -28.81 2.69 -0.05
CA HIS A 14 -28.11 2.30 -1.26
C HIS A 14 -27.45 0.94 -1.09
N ARG A 15 -27.02 0.31 -2.20
CA ARG A 15 -26.31 -0.97 -2.19
C ARG A 15 -25.06 -0.91 -3.05
N VAL A 16 -24.03 -1.63 -2.62
CA VAL A 16 -22.84 -1.87 -3.47
C VAL A 16 -23.21 -2.85 -4.58
N LEU A 17 -22.98 -2.48 -5.84
CA LEU A 17 -23.25 -3.33 -7.00
C LEU A 17 -22.02 -4.11 -7.45
N HIS A 18 -20.84 -3.52 -7.30
CA HIS A 18 -19.58 -4.13 -7.67
C HIS A 18 -18.46 -3.60 -6.78
N THR A 19 -17.53 -4.49 -6.43
CA THR A 19 -16.29 -4.16 -5.74
C THR A 19 -15.14 -4.57 -6.65
N SER A 20 -14.31 -3.60 -7.04
CA SER A 20 -13.13 -3.89 -7.85
C SER A 20 -12.15 -4.78 -7.09
N VAL A 21 -11.33 -5.54 -7.82
CA VAL A 21 -10.18 -6.23 -7.21
C VAL A 21 -9.28 -5.20 -6.53
N SER A 22 -8.89 -5.47 -5.28
CA SER A 22 -7.99 -4.59 -4.53
C SER A 22 -6.70 -4.38 -5.31
N GLN A 23 -6.31 -3.15 -5.61
CA GLN A 23 -5.04 -2.84 -6.27
C GLN A 23 -3.96 -2.47 -5.23
N PRO A 24 -2.66 -2.60 -5.56
CA PRO A 24 -1.60 -2.04 -4.73
C PRO A 24 -1.89 -0.57 -4.46
N TYR A 25 -2.08 -0.22 -3.19
CA TYR A 25 -2.38 1.15 -2.79
C TYR A 25 -1.11 1.76 -2.20
N PHE A 26 -0.74 2.96 -2.66
CA PHE A 26 0.33 3.78 -2.09
C PHE A 26 1.75 3.17 -2.20
N PRO A 27 2.28 2.95 -3.43
CA PRO A 27 3.63 2.45 -3.59
C PRO A 27 4.67 3.49 -3.17
N LEU A 28 5.72 3.05 -2.47
CA LEU A 28 6.92 3.85 -2.28
C LEU A 28 7.92 3.50 -3.39
N ILE A 29 8.24 4.49 -4.22
CA ILE A 29 9.12 4.32 -5.38
C ILE A 29 10.45 4.99 -5.06
N ALA A 30 11.52 4.20 -5.05
CA ALA A 30 12.87 4.72 -4.89
C ALA A 30 13.34 5.39 -6.19
N HIS A 31 14.15 6.44 -6.06
CA HIS A 31 14.79 7.08 -7.21
C HIS A 31 15.83 6.13 -7.84
N GLN A 32 16.04 6.23 -9.15
CA GLN A 32 16.97 5.36 -9.90
C GLN A 32 18.44 5.49 -9.50
N SER A 33 18.79 6.52 -8.72
CA SER A 33 20.17 6.74 -8.24
C SER A 33 20.56 5.82 -7.08
N PHE A 34 19.60 5.15 -6.44
CA PHE A 34 19.92 4.22 -5.36
C PHE A 34 20.37 2.87 -5.92
N ASP A 35 21.44 2.33 -5.36
CA ASP A 35 21.89 0.98 -5.70
C ASP A 35 21.04 -0.11 -5.02
N ALA A 36 21.26 -1.36 -5.43
CA ALA A 36 20.51 -2.49 -4.91
C ALA A 36 20.70 -2.71 -3.40
N ALA A 37 21.89 -2.41 -2.86
CA ALA A 37 22.19 -2.58 -1.44
C ALA A 37 21.47 -1.53 -0.59
N GLN A 38 21.45 -0.28 -1.05
CA GLN A 38 20.69 0.81 -0.45
C GLN A 38 19.19 0.52 -0.46
N ILE A 39 18.64 0.03 -1.58
CA ILE A 39 17.24 -0.37 -1.68
C ILE A 39 16.93 -1.50 -0.69
N ALA A 40 17.78 -2.53 -0.60
CA ALA A 40 17.60 -3.62 0.35
C ALA A 40 17.62 -3.13 1.81
N ALA A 41 18.53 -2.22 2.15
CA ALA A 41 18.60 -1.62 3.48
C ALA A 41 17.33 -0.81 3.82
N MET A 42 16.85 0.02 2.88
CA MET A 42 15.60 0.77 3.03
C MET A 42 14.40 -0.17 3.22
N GLN A 43 14.27 -1.21 2.39
CA GLN A 43 13.21 -2.20 2.52
C GLN A 43 13.23 -2.92 3.88
N SER A 44 14.42 -3.28 4.36
CA SER A 44 14.58 -3.91 5.68
C SER A 44 14.13 -2.98 6.79
N ALA A 45 14.59 -1.72 6.78
CA ALA A 45 14.24 -0.74 7.79
C ALA A 45 12.72 -0.45 7.83
N LEU A 46 12.10 -0.28 6.65
CA LEU A 46 10.66 -0.02 6.54
C LEU A 46 9.80 -1.19 7.02
N ARG A 47 10.23 -2.44 6.75
CA ARG A 47 9.54 -3.64 7.25
C ARG A 47 9.66 -3.83 8.76
N ALA A 48 10.72 -3.31 9.37
CA ALA A 48 10.96 -3.40 10.81
C ALA A 48 10.23 -2.31 11.63
N LEU A 49 9.61 -1.31 10.99
CA LEU A 49 8.87 -0.26 11.70
C LEU A 49 7.79 -0.79 12.67
N PRO A 50 6.96 -1.80 12.34
CA PRO A 50 5.96 -2.34 13.27
C PRO A 50 6.56 -2.93 14.55
N GLU A 51 7.83 -3.31 14.53
CA GLU A 51 8.52 -3.99 15.65
C GLU A 51 8.86 -3.02 16.80
N THR A 52 8.86 -1.71 16.53
CA THR A 52 9.23 -0.68 17.51
C THR A 52 8.04 0.20 17.88
N GLU A 53 7.96 0.66 19.14
CA GLU A 53 6.91 1.62 19.56
C GLU A 53 6.90 2.90 18.71
N PRO A 54 8.06 3.57 18.47
CA PRO A 54 8.09 4.75 17.59
C PRO A 54 7.64 4.44 16.17
N GLY A 55 8.05 3.30 15.61
CA GLY A 55 7.67 2.91 14.26
C GLY A 55 6.17 2.60 14.13
N ARG A 56 5.55 2.00 15.14
CA ARG A 56 4.09 1.84 15.21
C ARG A 56 3.34 3.17 15.20
N ALA A 57 3.85 4.18 15.92
CA ALA A 57 3.26 5.52 15.92
C ALA A 57 3.30 6.15 14.52
N VAL A 58 4.40 6.00 13.78
CA VAL A 58 4.54 6.47 12.39
C VAL A 58 3.59 5.72 11.45
N ILE A 59 3.54 4.40 11.52
CA ILE A 59 2.64 3.57 10.70
C ILE A 59 1.18 3.98 10.91
N LYS A 60 0.79 4.22 12.17
CA LYS A 60 -0.55 4.68 12.54
C LYS A 60 -0.87 6.06 11.98
N SER A 61 0.07 7.01 12.01
CA SER A 61 -0.16 8.36 11.48
C SER A 61 -0.35 8.37 9.96
N VAL A 62 0.32 7.47 9.25
CA VAL A 62 0.16 7.28 7.79
C VAL A 62 -1.12 6.50 7.46
N GLY A 63 -1.70 5.78 8.41
CA GLY A 63 -2.94 5.03 8.23
C GLY A 63 -2.75 3.71 7.47
N ILE A 64 -1.54 3.13 7.54
CA ILE A 64 -1.21 1.82 6.98
C ILE A 64 -0.96 0.81 8.11
N GLN A 65 -0.81 -0.47 7.78
CA GLN A 65 -0.45 -1.52 8.75
C GLN A 65 1.06 -1.83 8.74
N GLY A 66 1.73 -1.53 7.63
CA GLY A 66 3.14 -1.79 7.42
C GLY A 66 3.51 -1.68 5.94
N PHE A 67 4.79 -1.89 5.64
CA PHE A 67 5.31 -1.92 4.27
C PHE A 67 5.46 -3.36 3.79
N ASP A 68 5.04 -3.63 2.56
CA ASP A 68 5.24 -4.90 1.87
C ASP A 68 6.15 -4.68 0.65
N ALA A 69 7.17 -5.53 0.51
CA ALA A 69 8.13 -5.48 -0.59
C ALA A 69 7.95 -6.62 -1.61
N THR A 70 6.93 -7.45 -1.44
CA THR A 70 6.64 -8.58 -2.35
C THR A 70 5.74 -8.19 -3.53
N THR A 71 5.22 -6.96 -3.53
CA THR A 71 4.21 -6.49 -4.49
C THR A 71 4.79 -5.80 -5.73
N GLU A 72 6.11 -5.73 -5.88
CA GLU A 72 6.77 -5.07 -7.02
C GLU A 72 6.26 -5.60 -8.36
N LYS A 73 6.23 -6.93 -8.54
CA LYS A 73 5.74 -7.56 -9.77
C LYS A 73 4.29 -7.17 -10.08
N ARG A 74 3.47 -7.04 -9.04
CA ARG A 74 2.06 -6.65 -9.17
C ARG A 74 1.92 -5.20 -9.65
N LEU A 75 2.75 -4.30 -9.13
CA LEU A 75 2.81 -2.91 -9.58
C LEU A 75 3.31 -2.81 -11.03
N ARG A 76 4.34 -3.58 -11.41
CA ARG A 76 4.82 -3.62 -12.80
C ARG A 76 3.74 -4.12 -13.76
N ASN A 77 2.99 -5.15 -13.37
CA ASN A 77 1.89 -5.68 -14.17
C ASN A 77 0.71 -4.71 -14.33
N LEU A 78 0.62 -3.67 -13.49
CA LEU A 78 -0.38 -2.62 -13.66
C LEU A 78 -0.10 -1.76 -14.90
N LEU A 79 1.17 -1.56 -15.27
CA LEU A 79 1.52 -0.71 -16.42
C LEU A 79 0.98 -1.30 -17.75
N PRO A 80 1.22 -2.59 -18.08
CA PRO A 80 0.58 -3.21 -19.24
C PRO A 80 -0.95 -3.20 -19.18
N TRP A 81 -1.54 -3.38 -17.98
CA TRP A 81 -3.00 -3.33 -17.83
C TRP A 81 -3.57 -1.93 -18.13
N LEU A 82 -2.82 -0.87 -17.83
CA LEU A 82 -3.15 0.51 -18.18
C LEU A 82 -2.87 0.87 -19.64
N GLY A 83 -2.24 -0.04 -20.41
CA GLY A 83 -1.85 0.20 -21.80
C GLY A 83 -0.55 1.01 -21.96
N LEU A 84 0.31 1.00 -20.93
CA LEU A 84 1.64 1.61 -20.93
C LEU A 84 2.75 0.55 -21.11
#